data_AF-A0A7K0C7H9-F1
#
_entry.id   AF-A0A7K0C7H9-F1
#
_cell.length_a   1.000
_cell.length_b   1.000
_cell.length_c   1.000
_cell.angle_alpha   90.00
_cell.angle_beta   90.00
_cell.angle_gamma   90.00
#
_symmetry.space_group_name_H-M   'P 1'
#
loop_
_entity.id
_entity.type
_entity.pdbx_description
1 polymer ?
#
loop_
_entity_poly.entity_id
_entity_poly.type
_entity_poly.pdbx_seq_one_letter_code
_entity_poly.pdbx_strand_id
1 'polypeptide(L)'
;MTEHSRVIAGSCLVLGPALQALSTFFWEEHRQGIATGALIVLATVCWIAGLAHVFRDIEARVPRYAAVAFPLAVYGCVGGVAFGLQGMFEELFGATHEHTVQLLQAHPFAANVAFWIAGPLFPAGVFVLGLVLTRIRYVPPPAGLLMAAGAVVFPLSRIPREAAIAHAADLVLLLPFAYLGIRTIKGTSPRPSASPRTHTTEHTPA
;
A
#
# COMPACT_ATOMS: atom_id res chain seq x y z
N MET A 1 11.22 18.95 8.11
CA MET A 1 10.29 18.62 7.00
C MET A 1 9.31 19.76 6.85
N THR A 2 9.05 20.24 5.63
CA THR A 2 8.16 21.39 5.39
C THR A 2 6.69 21.00 5.59
N GLU A 3 5.85 21.97 5.91
CA GLU A 3 4.40 21.78 6.04
C GLU A 3 3.77 21.19 4.78
N HIS A 4 4.15 21.72 3.62
CA HIS A 4 3.73 21.24 2.29
C HIS A 4 4.00 19.74 2.10
N SER A 5 5.16 19.24 2.55
CA SER A 5 5.51 17.82 2.43
C SER A 5 4.56 16.92 3.25
N ARG A 6 4.13 17.37 4.44
CA ARG A 6 3.16 16.64 5.27
C ARG A 6 1.78 16.62 4.62
N VAL A 7 1.34 17.75 4.09
CA VAL A 7 0.04 17.86 3.43
C VAL A 7 -0.02 16.93 2.24
N ILE A 8 0.99 16.95 1.36
CA ILE A 8 1.06 16.06 0.20
C ILE A 8 1.03 14.59 0.64
N ALA A 9 1.91 14.19 1.56
CA ALA A 9 1.98 12.80 2.01
C ALA A 9 0.70 12.32 2.68
N GLY A 10 0.11 13.13 3.55
CA GLY A 10 -1.13 12.79 4.23
C GLY A 10 -2.33 12.75 3.27
N SER A 11 -2.41 13.64 2.29
CA SER A 11 -3.39 13.57 1.20
C SER A 11 -3.22 12.29 0.38
N CYS A 12 -1.99 11.92 0.03
CA CYS A 12 -1.69 10.69 -0.69
C CYS A 12 -2.09 9.43 0.07
N LEU A 13 -1.90 9.39 1.40
CA LEU A 13 -2.36 8.30 2.26
C LEU A 13 -3.89 8.15 2.29
N VAL A 14 -4.65 9.21 2.00
CA VAL A 14 -6.11 9.16 1.88
C VAL A 14 -6.51 8.81 0.44
N LEU A 15 -5.93 9.50 -0.54
CA LEU A 15 -6.29 9.39 -1.96
C LEU A 15 -5.93 8.03 -2.54
N GLY A 16 -4.81 7.41 -2.16
CA GLY A 16 -4.42 6.08 -2.63
C GLY A 16 -5.51 5.03 -2.40
N PRO A 17 -5.87 4.72 -1.15
CA PRO A 17 -6.95 3.78 -0.87
C PRO A 17 -8.32 4.28 -1.33
N ALA A 18 -8.60 5.59 -1.34
CA ALA A 18 -9.89 6.11 -1.81
C ALA A 18 -10.09 5.91 -3.32
N LEU A 19 -9.06 6.16 -4.14
CA LEU A 19 -9.07 5.88 -5.58
C LEU A 19 -9.16 4.38 -5.85
N GLN A 20 -8.46 3.56 -5.05
CA GLN A 20 -8.59 2.11 -5.11
C GLN A 20 -10.03 1.66 -4.81
N ALA A 21 -10.64 2.18 -3.74
CA ALA A 21 -12.03 1.89 -3.39
C ALA A 21 -12.99 2.33 -4.50
N LEU A 22 -12.80 3.55 -5.03
CA LEU A 22 -13.60 4.09 -6.13
C LEU A 22 -13.50 3.22 -7.39
N SER A 23 -12.32 2.66 -7.66
CA SER A 23 -12.11 1.79 -8.83
C SER A 23 -13.06 0.59 -8.85
N THR A 24 -13.45 0.07 -7.68
CA THR A 24 -14.33 -1.11 -7.61
C THR A 24 -15.77 -0.87 -8.01
N PHE A 25 -16.22 0.40 -8.03
CA PHE A 25 -17.54 0.75 -8.58
C PHE A 25 -17.60 0.60 -10.11
N PHE A 26 -16.45 0.47 -10.76
CA PHE A 26 -16.31 0.26 -12.20
C PHE A 26 -15.94 -1.19 -12.55
N TRP A 27 -16.20 -2.13 -11.64
CA TRP A 27 -16.11 -3.55 -11.94
C TRP A 27 -17.30 -3.98 -12.79
N GLU A 28 -17.02 -4.70 -13.87
CA GLU A 28 -18.04 -5.28 -14.74
C GLU A 28 -17.96 -6.80 -14.61
N GLU A 29 -18.96 -7.43 -13.94
CA GLU A 29 -19.13 -8.88 -13.70
C GLU A 29 -17.84 -9.65 -13.34
N HIS A 30 -16.96 -9.86 -14.32
CA HIS A 30 -15.75 -10.65 -14.21
C HIS A 30 -14.48 -9.88 -14.57
N ARG A 31 -14.47 -8.55 -14.74
CA ARG A 31 -13.26 -7.81 -15.14
C ARG A 31 -13.10 -6.45 -14.47
N GLN A 32 -11.85 -6.05 -14.35
CA GLN A 32 -11.44 -4.70 -14.00
C GLN A 32 -11.40 -3.89 -15.30
N GLY A 33 -12.42 -3.10 -15.59
CA GLY A 33 -12.49 -2.36 -16.85
C GLY A 33 -11.46 -1.24 -16.98
N ILE A 34 -11.52 -0.49 -18.08
CA ILE A 34 -10.62 0.64 -18.41
C ILE A 34 -10.60 1.67 -17.29
N ALA A 35 -11.77 2.05 -16.77
CA ALA A 35 -11.88 3.01 -15.67
C ALA A 35 -11.22 2.49 -14.38
N THR A 36 -11.37 1.19 -14.09
CA THR A 36 -10.72 0.55 -12.95
C THR A 36 -9.21 0.63 -13.08
N GLY A 37 -8.65 0.23 -14.24
CA GLY A 37 -7.22 0.28 -14.51
C GLY A 37 -6.63 1.69 -14.39
N ALA A 38 -7.30 2.68 -14.98
CA ALA A 38 -6.88 4.09 -14.90
C ALA A 38 -6.84 4.60 -13.45
N LEU A 39 -7.87 4.29 -12.65
CA LEU A 39 -7.92 4.68 -11.24
C LEU A 39 -6.84 3.98 -10.40
N ILE A 40 -6.53 2.71 -10.67
CA ILE A 40 -5.45 1.97 -9.99
C ILE A 40 -4.08 2.59 -10.28
N VAL A 41 -3.81 3.06 -11.51
CA VAL A 41 -2.57 3.77 -11.84
C VAL A 41 -2.43 5.05 -11.00
N LEU A 42 -3.49 5.85 -10.92
CA LEU A 42 -3.49 7.07 -10.11
C LEU A 42 -3.37 6.77 -8.61
N ALA A 43 -4.08 5.74 -8.14
CA ALA A 43 -4.01 5.26 -6.77
C ALA A 43 -2.58 4.87 -6.40
N THR A 44 -1.86 4.21 -7.32
CA THR A 44 -0.48 3.74 -7.10
C THR A 44 0.49 4.89 -6.87
N VAL A 45 0.37 5.98 -7.63
CA VAL A 45 1.19 7.19 -7.40
C VAL A 45 0.97 7.71 -5.97
N CYS A 46 -0.28 7.77 -5.53
CA CYS A 46 -0.62 8.19 -4.17
C CYS A 46 -0.12 7.19 -3.11
N TRP A 47 -0.25 5.89 -3.35
CA TRP A 47 0.25 4.86 -2.45
C TRP A 47 1.75 5.00 -2.22
N ILE A 48 2.54 5.09 -3.29
CA ILE A 48 4.00 5.20 -3.21
C ILE A 48 4.40 6.47 -2.45
N ALA A 49 3.81 7.62 -2.79
CA ALA A 49 4.11 8.89 -2.13
C ALA A 49 3.75 8.88 -0.63
N GLY A 50 2.58 8.34 -0.28
CA GLY A 50 2.14 8.21 1.10
C GLY A 50 3.00 7.26 1.92
N LEU A 51 3.28 6.06 1.38
CA LEU A 51 4.09 5.05 2.03
C LEU A 51 5.54 5.48 2.21
N ALA A 52 6.13 6.18 1.22
CA ALA A 52 7.49 6.73 1.33
C ALA A 52 7.63 7.61 2.57
N HIS A 53 6.63 8.42 2.88
CA HIS A 53 6.63 9.23 4.09
C HIS A 53 6.53 8.37 5.36
N VAL A 54 5.61 7.39 5.40
CA VAL A 54 5.46 6.50 6.56
C VAL A 54 6.76 5.76 6.86
N PHE A 55 7.40 5.20 5.83
CA PHE A 55 8.65 4.46 5.98
C PHE A 55 9.81 5.34 6.47
N ARG A 56 9.94 6.56 5.94
CA ARG A 56 10.93 7.53 6.45
C ARG A 56 10.67 7.90 7.90
N ASP A 57 9.42 8.08 8.30
CA ASP A 57 9.07 8.49 9.66
C ASP A 57 9.36 7.38 10.71
N ILE A 58 9.21 6.11 10.33
CA ILE A 58 9.49 4.98 11.21
C ILE A 58 10.95 4.50 11.16
N GLU A 59 11.73 4.93 10.17
CA GLU A 59 13.11 4.50 9.93
C GLU A 59 13.99 4.62 11.18
N ALA A 60 13.88 5.72 11.92
CA ALA A 60 14.65 5.93 13.15
C ALA A 60 14.36 4.90 14.26
N ARG A 61 13.20 4.23 14.23
CA ARG A 61 12.79 3.24 15.23
C ARG A 61 12.98 1.81 14.76
N VAL A 62 12.83 1.57 13.45
CA VAL A 62 12.88 0.23 12.84
C VAL A 62 13.67 0.25 11.52
N PRO A 63 14.97 0.61 11.54
CA PRO A 63 15.74 0.95 10.34
C PRO A 63 15.86 -0.22 9.36
N ARG A 64 16.13 -1.44 9.86
CA ARG A 64 16.25 -2.65 9.03
C ARG A 64 14.95 -2.98 8.31
N TYR A 65 13.83 -2.84 9.01
CA TYR A 65 12.52 -3.05 8.40
C TYR A 65 12.24 -1.99 7.35
N ALA A 66 12.44 -0.71 7.67
CA ALA A 66 12.16 0.37 6.73
C ALA A 66 12.98 0.27 5.43
N ALA A 67 14.27 -0.07 5.55
CA ALA A 67 15.18 -0.21 4.41
C ALA A 67 14.75 -1.33 3.43
N VAL A 68 14.24 -2.45 3.93
CA VAL A 68 13.85 -3.60 3.09
C VAL A 68 12.38 -3.51 2.65
N ALA A 69 11.50 -3.13 3.57
CA ALA A 69 10.07 -3.17 3.33
C ALA A 69 9.57 -2.06 2.41
N PHE A 70 10.24 -0.89 2.35
CA PHE A 70 9.82 0.17 1.43
C PHE A 70 9.98 -0.23 -0.06
N PRO A 71 11.15 -0.72 -0.53
CA PRO A 71 11.27 -1.25 -1.89
C PRO A 71 10.26 -2.36 -2.20
N LEU A 72 10.01 -3.26 -1.26
CA LEU A 72 9.00 -4.33 -1.42
C LEU A 72 7.58 -3.77 -1.51
N ALA A 73 7.25 -2.73 -0.75
CA ALA A 73 5.96 -2.06 -0.83
C ALA A 73 5.77 -1.36 -2.19
N VAL A 74 6.81 -0.67 -2.69
CA VAL A 74 6.79 -0.08 -4.04
C VAL A 74 6.58 -1.15 -5.10
N TYR A 75 7.31 -2.27 -5.01
CA TYR A 75 7.14 -3.39 -5.93
C TYR A 75 5.73 -4.00 -5.84
N GLY A 76 5.18 -4.11 -4.64
CA GLY A 76 3.78 -4.49 -4.42
C GLY A 76 2.79 -3.56 -5.13
N CYS A 77 2.98 -2.24 -5.00
CA CYS A 77 2.14 -1.27 -5.71
C CYS A 77 2.23 -1.40 -7.23
N VAL A 78 3.42 -1.70 -7.78
CA VAL A 78 3.60 -2.00 -9.21
C VAL A 78 2.80 -3.25 -9.62
N GLY A 79 2.71 -4.26 -8.77
CA GLY A 79 1.83 -5.41 -8.99
C GLY A 79 0.36 -5.01 -9.12
N GLY A 80 -0.11 -4.08 -8.29
CA GLY A 80 -1.44 -3.48 -8.42
C GLY A 80 -1.66 -2.85 -9.80
N VAL A 81 -0.71 -2.05 -10.27
CA VAL A 81 -0.74 -1.47 -11.63
C VAL A 81 -0.78 -2.54 -12.71
N ALA A 82 0.00 -3.61 -12.58
CA ALA A 82 0.02 -4.69 -13.56
C ALA A 82 -1.38 -5.33 -13.72
N PHE A 83 -2.06 -5.65 -12.61
CA PHE A 83 -3.44 -6.17 -12.65
C PHE A 83 -4.44 -5.16 -13.21
N GLY A 84 -4.32 -3.88 -12.85
CA GLY A 84 -5.19 -2.83 -13.37
C GLY A 84 -5.02 -2.62 -14.89
N LEU A 85 -3.78 -2.63 -15.38
CA LEU A 85 -3.48 -2.53 -16.81
C LEU A 85 -3.90 -3.78 -17.57
N GLN A 86 -3.76 -4.97 -16.98
CA GLN A 86 -4.25 -6.21 -17.57
C GLN A 86 -5.75 -6.10 -17.85
N GLY A 87 -6.55 -5.72 -16.85
CA GLY A 87 -8.00 -5.56 -17.03
C GLY A 87 -8.36 -4.49 -18.07
N MET A 88 -7.64 -3.37 -18.07
CA MET A 88 -7.80 -2.31 -19.08
C MET A 88 -7.53 -2.83 -20.50
N PHE A 89 -6.47 -3.62 -20.70
CA PHE A 89 -6.13 -4.18 -22.01
C PHE A 89 -7.07 -5.31 -22.43
N GLU A 90 -7.53 -6.13 -21.48
CA GLU A 90 -8.58 -7.14 -21.72
C GLU A 90 -9.82 -6.48 -22.32
N GLU A 91 -10.29 -5.37 -21.76
CA GLU A 91 -11.42 -4.63 -22.31
C GLU A 91 -11.09 -3.97 -23.65
N LEU A 92 -9.98 -3.23 -23.74
CA LEU A 92 -9.59 -2.49 -24.94
C LEU A 92 -9.46 -3.38 -26.18
N PHE A 93 -8.94 -4.60 -26.01
CA PHE A 93 -8.73 -5.55 -27.10
C PHE A 93 -9.82 -6.62 -27.21
N GLY A 94 -10.86 -6.56 -26.37
CA GLY A 94 -11.92 -7.58 -26.35
C GLY A 94 -11.41 -8.99 -26.00
N ALA A 95 -10.31 -9.08 -25.25
CA ALA A 95 -9.74 -10.35 -24.82
C ALA A 95 -10.40 -10.84 -23.53
N THR A 96 -10.64 -12.14 -23.43
CA THR A 96 -11.14 -12.73 -22.18
C THR A 96 -10.01 -12.85 -21.15
N HIS A 97 -10.38 -12.79 -19.88
CA HIS A 97 -9.44 -12.96 -18.77
C HIS A 97 -8.70 -14.30 -18.84
N GLU A 98 -9.44 -15.39 -19.09
CA GLU A 98 -8.88 -16.73 -19.21
C GLU A 98 -7.86 -16.84 -20.33
N HIS A 99 -8.16 -16.27 -21.50
CA HIS A 99 -7.23 -16.27 -22.63
C HIS A 99 -5.95 -15.47 -22.31
N THR A 100 -6.10 -14.31 -21.68
CA THR A 100 -4.96 -13.46 -21.27
C THR A 100 -4.05 -14.17 -20.26
N VAL A 101 -4.64 -14.86 -19.28
CA VAL A 101 -3.88 -15.67 -18.30
C VAL A 101 -3.16 -16.84 -18.99
N GLN A 102 -3.77 -17.49 -19.98
CA GLN A 102 -3.11 -18.54 -20.78
C GLN A 102 -1.91 -17.98 -21.56
N LEU A 103 -2.04 -16.80 -22.17
CA LEU A 103 -0.92 -16.16 -22.88
C LEU A 103 0.24 -15.82 -21.93
N LEU A 104 -0.05 -15.40 -20.69
CA LEU A 104 0.99 -15.17 -19.68
C LEU A 104 1.81 -16.44 -19.36
N GLN A 105 1.23 -17.63 -19.50
CA GLN A 105 1.96 -18.89 -19.27
C GLN A 105 3.08 -19.13 -20.28
N ALA A 106 2.99 -18.54 -21.48
CA ALA A 106 4.08 -18.57 -22.46
C ALA A 106 5.29 -17.71 -22.05
N HIS A 107 5.11 -16.81 -21.07
CA HIS A 107 6.13 -15.90 -20.57
C HIS A 107 6.26 -15.98 -19.04
N PRO A 108 6.66 -17.14 -18.49
CA PRO A 108 6.55 -17.42 -17.05
C PRO A 108 7.37 -16.47 -16.18
N PHE A 109 8.54 -16.03 -16.65
CA PHE A 109 9.36 -15.06 -15.92
C PHE A 109 8.64 -13.70 -15.79
N ALA A 110 8.14 -13.16 -16.90
CA ALA A 110 7.42 -11.89 -16.91
C ALA A 110 6.14 -11.97 -16.07
N ALA A 111 5.38 -13.06 -16.19
CA ALA A 111 4.17 -13.30 -15.41
C ALA A 111 4.45 -13.34 -13.90
N ASN A 112 5.51 -14.06 -13.48
CA ASN A 112 5.88 -14.11 -12.06
C ASN A 112 6.32 -12.74 -11.52
N VAL A 113 7.18 -12.04 -12.25
CA VAL A 113 7.73 -10.75 -11.82
C VAL A 113 6.64 -9.67 -11.79
N ALA A 114 5.76 -9.60 -12.78
CA ALA A 114 4.76 -8.53 -12.86
C ALA A 114 3.52 -8.81 -12.00
N PHE A 115 3.13 -10.08 -11.83
CA PHE A 115 1.83 -10.44 -11.22
C PHE A 115 1.98 -11.32 -9.99
N TRP A 116 2.58 -12.50 -10.12
CA TRP A 116 2.47 -13.54 -9.08
C TRP A 116 3.32 -13.29 -7.83
N ILE A 117 4.42 -12.55 -7.97
CA ILE A 117 5.23 -12.09 -6.83
C ILE A 117 4.77 -10.71 -6.39
N ALA A 118 4.65 -9.77 -7.33
CA ALA A 118 4.31 -8.38 -7.03
C ALA A 118 2.90 -8.24 -6.41
N GLY A 119 1.91 -8.97 -6.93
CA GLY A 119 0.52 -8.91 -6.45
C GLY A 119 0.38 -9.19 -4.96
N PRO A 120 0.82 -10.36 -4.47
CA PRO A 120 0.78 -10.70 -3.04
C PRO A 120 1.67 -9.84 -2.16
N LEU A 121 2.73 -9.22 -2.71
CA LEU A 121 3.63 -8.36 -1.92
C LEU A 121 2.95 -7.11 -1.38
N PHE A 122 1.97 -6.54 -2.09
CA PHE A 122 1.23 -5.38 -1.56
C PHE A 122 0.45 -5.70 -0.28
N PRO A 123 -0.51 -6.66 -0.25
CA PRO A 123 -1.21 -7.00 0.98
C PRO A 123 -0.26 -7.56 2.04
N ALA A 124 0.74 -8.37 1.69
CA ALA A 124 1.73 -8.85 2.66
C ALA A 124 2.50 -7.68 3.31
N GLY A 125 2.93 -6.70 2.51
CA GLY A 125 3.62 -5.51 2.99
C GLY A 125 2.74 -4.65 3.91
N VAL A 126 1.47 -4.42 3.54
CA VAL A 126 0.51 -3.68 4.38
C VAL A 126 0.19 -4.43 5.68
N PHE A 127 0.09 -5.77 5.62
CA PHE A 127 -0.11 -6.61 6.81
C PHE A 127 1.02 -6.42 7.81
N VAL A 128 2.27 -6.60 7.36
CA VAL A 128 3.45 -6.44 8.20
C VAL A 128 3.58 -4.99 8.68
N LEU A 129 3.28 -4.00 7.82
CA LEU A 129 3.28 -2.59 8.21
C LEU A 129 2.28 -2.33 9.35
N GLY A 130 1.06 -2.82 9.26
CA GLY A 130 0.04 -2.68 10.31
C GLY A 130 0.52 -3.25 11.65
N LEU A 131 1.16 -4.42 11.63
CA LEU A 131 1.76 -5.03 12.83
C LEU A 131 2.92 -4.21 13.39
N VAL A 132 3.82 -3.71 12.53
CA VAL A 132 4.97 -2.89 12.95
C VAL A 132 4.50 -1.58 13.54
N LEU A 133 3.57 -0.87 12.89
CA LEU A 133 3.03 0.40 13.38
C LEU A 133 2.31 0.23 14.73
N THR A 134 1.64 -0.91 14.92
CA THR A 134 1.04 -1.30 16.22
C THR A 134 2.13 -1.54 17.26
N ARG A 135 3.15 -2.35 16.94
CA ARG A 135 4.24 -2.72 17.85
C ARG A 135 5.00 -1.50 18.36
N ILE A 136 5.35 -0.57 17.48
CA ILE A 136 6.11 0.65 17.82
C ILE A 136 5.20 1.79 18.31
N ARG A 137 3.90 1.53 18.48
CA ARG A 137 2.89 2.50 18.92
C ARG A 137 2.88 3.78 18.07
N TYR A 138 3.13 3.66 16.77
CA TYR A 138 3.04 4.80 15.83
C TYR A 138 1.58 5.24 15.64
N VAL A 139 0.68 4.25 15.61
CA VAL A 139 -0.78 4.41 15.62
C VAL A 139 -1.36 3.69 16.85
N PRO A 140 -2.57 4.04 17.31
CA PRO A 140 -3.25 3.24 18.32
C PRO A 140 -3.47 1.80 17.80
N PRO A 141 -3.37 0.77 18.65
CA PRO A 141 -3.44 -0.63 18.22
C PRO A 141 -4.66 -0.98 17.35
N PRO A 142 -5.88 -0.49 17.60
CA PRO A 142 -7.02 -0.77 16.73
C PRO A 142 -6.78 -0.35 15.28
N ALA A 143 -6.13 0.79 15.03
CA ALA A 143 -5.88 1.27 13.66
C ALA A 143 -4.85 0.39 12.93
N GLY A 144 -3.78 -0.03 13.61
CA GLY A 144 -2.78 -0.90 13.00
C GLY A 144 -3.26 -2.35 12.81
N LEU A 145 -4.09 -2.86 13.73
CA LEU A 145 -4.75 -4.16 13.55
C LEU A 145 -5.82 -4.12 12.45
N LEU A 146 -6.56 -3.02 12.32
CA LEU A 146 -7.51 -2.83 11.22
C LEU A 146 -6.80 -2.79 9.85
N MET A 147 -5.62 -2.14 9.79
CA MET A 147 -4.76 -2.17 8.60
C MET A 147 -4.33 -3.60 8.24
N ALA A 148 -3.91 -4.39 9.23
CA ALA A 148 -3.54 -5.79 9.02
C ALA A 148 -4.75 -6.64 8.59
N ALA A 149 -5.93 -6.44 9.19
CA ALA A 149 -7.15 -7.12 8.79
C ALA A 149 -7.55 -6.77 7.35
N GLY A 150 -7.51 -5.48 6.98
CA GLY A 150 -7.78 -5.02 5.62
C GLY A 150 -6.85 -5.65 4.59
N ALA A 151 -5.57 -5.81 4.93
CA ALA A 151 -4.60 -6.48 4.08
C ALA A 151 -4.92 -7.97 3.80
N VAL A 152 -5.59 -8.66 4.73
CA VAL A 152 -6.04 -10.05 4.53
C VAL A 152 -7.35 -10.10 3.77
N VAL A 153 -8.31 -9.24 4.14
CA VAL A 153 -9.64 -9.21 3.51
C VAL A 153 -9.55 -8.73 2.06
N PHE A 154 -8.61 -7.85 1.72
CA PHE A 154 -8.42 -7.34 0.37
C PHE A 154 -8.24 -8.45 -0.69
N PRO A 155 -7.21 -9.31 -0.67
CA PRO A 155 -7.10 -10.38 -1.67
C PRO A 155 -8.27 -11.36 -1.62
N LEU A 156 -8.81 -11.64 -0.43
CA LEU A 156 -9.98 -12.52 -0.27
C LEU A 156 -11.24 -11.96 -0.93
N SER A 157 -11.38 -10.63 -1.05
CA SER A 157 -12.49 -10.02 -1.79
C SER A 157 -12.26 -10.00 -3.30
N ARG A 158 -11.00 -10.12 -3.76
CA ARG A 158 -10.65 -10.11 -5.18
C ARG A 158 -10.79 -11.46 -5.87
N ILE A 159 -10.67 -12.55 -5.12
CA ILE A 159 -10.82 -13.92 -5.66
C ILE A 159 -12.27 -14.20 -6.12
N PRO A 160 -13.32 -13.99 -5.31
CA PRO A 160 -14.69 -14.28 -5.70
C PRO A 160 -15.28 -13.23 -6.66
N ARG A 161 -14.65 -12.05 -6.80
CA ARG A 161 -15.11 -10.92 -7.63
C ARG A 161 -16.50 -10.37 -7.28
N GLU A 162 -16.96 -10.61 -6.05
CA GLU A 162 -18.23 -10.08 -5.54
C GLU A 162 -18.10 -8.60 -5.13
N ALA A 163 -18.82 -7.71 -5.82
CA ALA A 163 -18.70 -6.25 -5.66
C ALA A 163 -18.95 -5.78 -4.22
N ALA A 164 -19.96 -6.34 -3.54
CA ALA A 164 -20.28 -5.97 -2.16
C ALA A 164 -19.12 -6.31 -1.18
N ILE A 165 -18.49 -7.48 -1.37
CA ILE A 165 -17.35 -7.91 -0.55
C ILE A 165 -16.13 -7.03 -0.85
N ALA A 166 -15.92 -6.71 -2.13
CA ALA A 166 -14.89 -5.79 -2.59
C ALA A 166 -15.00 -4.40 -1.94
N HIS A 167 -16.19 -3.79 -1.97
CA HIS A 167 -16.42 -2.48 -1.34
C HIS A 167 -16.17 -2.52 0.17
N ALA A 168 -16.65 -3.56 0.86
CA ALA A 168 -16.42 -3.71 2.30
C ALA A 168 -14.92 -3.83 2.62
N ALA A 169 -14.19 -4.65 1.85
CA ALA A 169 -12.75 -4.81 2.00
C ALA A 169 -11.99 -3.48 1.81
N ASP A 170 -12.39 -2.70 0.80
CA ASP A 170 -11.77 -1.42 0.53
C ASP A 170 -12.04 -0.38 1.60
N LEU A 171 -13.23 -0.38 2.20
CA LEU A 171 -13.53 0.47 3.35
C LEU A 171 -12.67 0.09 4.56
N VAL A 172 -12.52 -1.21 4.84
CA VAL A 172 -11.67 -1.71 5.92
C VAL A 172 -10.21 -1.27 5.72
N LEU A 173 -9.73 -1.25 4.49
CA LEU A 173 -8.39 -0.78 4.15
C LEU A 173 -8.29 0.77 4.18
N LEU A 174 -9.30 1.48 3.70
CA LEU A 174 -9.32 2.95 3.63
C LEU A 174 -9.29 3.60 5.00
N LEU A 175 -10.10 3.13 5.95
CA LEU A 175 -10.25 3.75 7.27
C LEU A 175 -8.92 3.96 8.03
N PRO A 176 -8.05 2.96 8.22
CA PRO A 176 -6.80 3.14 8.98
C PRO A 176 -5.80 4.04 8.24
N PHE A 177 -5.78 4.02 6.91
CA PHE A 177 -4.92 4.90 6.12
C PHE A 177 -5.43 6.34 6.08
N ALA A 178 -6.75 6.54 6.02
CA ALA A 178 -7.37 7.86 6.14
C ALA A 178 -7.08 8.48 7.51
N TYR A 179 -7.22 7.69 8.58
CA TYR A 179 -6.83 8.10 9.92
C TYR A 179 -5.35 8.52 9.99
N LEU A 180 -4.45 7.72 9.40
CA LEU A 180 -3.02 8.02 9.38
C LEU A 180 -2.70 9.28 8.55
N GLY A 181 -3.35 9.45 7.40
CA GLY A 181 -3.21 10.62 6.54
C GLY A 181 -3.65 11.90 7.24
N ILE A 182 -4.81 11.88 7.93
CA ILE A 182 -5.30 13.03 8.71
C ILE A 182 -4.34 13.38 9.84
N ARG A 183 -3.78 12.40 10.55
CA ARG A 183 -2.78 12.66 11.59
C ARG A 183 -1.49 13.26 11.04
N THR A 184 -1.08 12.79 9.88
CA THR A 184 0.09 13.30 9.16
C THR A 184 -0.09 14.78 8.81
N ILE A 185 -1.25 15.14 8.24
CA ILE A 185 -1.61 16.55 7.92
C ILE A 185 -1.60 17.40 9.19
N LYS A 186 -2.20 16.91 10.28
CA LYS A 186 -2.25 17.63 11.57
C LYS A 186 -0.90 17.67 12.31
N GLY A 187 0.12 16.94 11.84
CA GLY A 187 1.42 16.87 12.48
C GLY A 187 1.42 16.21 13.86
N THR A 188 0.41 15.38 14.17
CA THR A 188 0.24 14.72 15.48
C THR A 188 0.88 13.33 15.52
N SER A 189 1.63 12.94 14.50
CA SER A 189 2.39 11.68 14.48
C SER A 189 3.41 11.67 15.62
N PRO A 190 3.59 10.55 16.35
CA PRO A 190 4.49 10.52 17.49
C PRO A 190 5.92 10.80 17.01
N ARG A 191 6.53 11.91 17.45
CA ARG A 191 7.92 12.21 17.10
C ARG A 191 8.85 11.13 17.66
N PRO A 192 9.97 10.82 17.00
CA PRO A 192 11.03 10.04 17.63
C PRO A 192 11.42 10.74 18.93
N SER A 193 11.25 10.08 20.07
CA SER A 193 11.97 10.47 21.27
C SER A 193 13.43 10.29 20.93
N ALA A 194 14.16 11.40 20.72
CA ALA A 194 15.60 11.36 20.60
C ALA A 194 16.11 10.60 21.83
N SER A 195 16.71 9.43 21.62
CA SER A 195 17.48 8.80 22.68
C SER A 195 18.54 9.83 23.11
N PRO A 196 18.74 10.07 24.42
CA PRO A 196 19.85 10.88 24.87
C PRO A 196 21.11 10.27 24.28
N ARG A 197 21.81 11.00 23.40
CA ARG A 197 23.19 10.64 23.09
C ARG A 197 23.90 10.67 24.43
N THR A 198 24.15 9.50 25.00
CA THR A 198 25.09 9.37 26.11
C THR A 198 26.41 9.89 25.56
N HIS A 199 26.75 11.11 25.97
CA HIS A 199 28.12 11.59 25.99
C HIS A 199 28.91 10.55 26.77
N THR A 200 29.63 9.68 26.06
CA THR A 200 30.70 8.91 26.65
C THR A 200 31.99 9.59 26.22
N THR A 201 32.25 10.66 26.96
CA THR A 201 33.55 11.11 27.47
C THR A 201 34.80 10.73 26.66
N GLU A 202 35.47 11.78 26.18
CA GLU A 202 36.92 11.81 26.02
C GLU A 202 37.61 11.09 27.18
N HIS A 203 38.39 10.06 26.86
CA HIS A 203 39.44 9.56 27.72
C HIS A 203 40.78 9.80 27.00
N THR A 204 41.38 10.96 27.29
CA THR A 204 42.83 11.18 27.20
C THR A 204 43.25 11.53 28.64
N PRO A 205 43.95 10.64 29.36
CA PRO A 205 45.43 10.68 29.42
C PRO A 205 46.04 9.25 29.55
N ALA A 206 47.34 9.00 29.39
CA ALA A 206 48.57 9.80 29.48
C ALA A 206 49.59 9.39 28.41
#